data_AF-A0A496PF20-F1
#
_entry.id   AF-A0A496PF20-F1
#
_cell.length_a   1.000
_cell.length_b   1.000
_cell.length_c   1.000
_cell.angle_alpha   90.00
_cell.angle_beta   90.00
_cell.angle_gamma   90.00
#
_symmetry.space_group_name_H-M   'P 1'
#
loop_
_entity.id
_entity.type
_entity.pdbx_description
1 polymer ?
#
loop_
_entity_poly.entity_id
_entity_poly.type
_entity_poly.pdbx_seq_one_letter_code
_entity_poly.pdbx_strand_id
1 'polypeptide(L)' 'MTMEIVVLLAVAYVVGSIPTGLIIGKLFFKTDVRQFGSKNIGATNTYRVLGLKAALPVFLGDAG' A
#
# COMPACT_ATOMS: atom_id res chain seq x y z
N MET A 1 -29.08 -3.96 -7.11
CA MET A 1 -27.78 -4.37 -6.52
C MET A 1 -28.10 -5.20 -5.30
N THR A 2 -27.72 -6.47 -5.26
CA THR A 2 -28.05 -7.42 -4.18
C THR A 2 -27.31 -7.02 -2.90
N MET A 3 -27.89 -7.24 -1.71
CA MET A 3 -27.28 -6.82 -0.44
C MET A 3 -25.90 -7.44 -0.18
N GLU A 4 -25.69 -8.68 -0.65
CA GLU A 4 -24.40 -9.38 -0.61
C GLU A 4 -23.29 -8.63 -1.37
N ILE A 5 -23.63 -8.04 -2.53
CA ILE A 5 -22.68 -7.26 -3.34
C ILE A 5 -22.24 -6.01 -2.57
N VAL A 6 -23.15 -5.37 -1.84
CA VAL A 6 -22.84 -4.18 -1.01
C VAL A 6 -21.84 -4.54 0.07
N VAL A 7 -22.04 -5.65 0.77
CA VAL A 7 -21.11 -6.12 1.81
C VAL A 7 -19.74 -6.45 1.22
N LEU A 8 -19.72 -7.13 0.07
CA LEU A 8 -18.48 -7.51 -0.60
C LEU A 8 -17.67 -6.30 -1.08
N LEU A 9 -18.35 -5.29 -1.65
CA LEU A 9 -17.74 -4.02 -2.03
C LEU A 9 -17.21 -3.24 -0.82
N ALA A 10 -17.93 -3.25 0.30
CA ALA A 10 -17.49 -2.59 1.53
C ALA A 10 -16.21 -3.25 2.08
N VAL A 11 -16.16 -4.58 2.11
CA VAL A 11 -14.95 -5.32 2.55
C VAL A 11 -13.78 -5.07 1.61
N ALA A 12 -14.00 -5.16 0.29
CA ALA A 12 -12.97 -4.88 -0.71
C ALA A 12 -12.41 -3.45 -0.57
N TYR A 13 -13.27 -2.46 -0.34
CA TYR A 13 -12.85 -1.09 -0.11
C TYR A 13 -11.99 -0.95 1.15
N VAL A 14 -12.39 -1.58 2.26
CA VAL A 14 -11.62 -1.52 3.51
C VAL A 14 -10.25 -2.19 3.35
N VAL A 15 -10.20 -3.36 2.71
CA VAL A 15 -8.93 -4.08 2.48
C VAL A 15 -8.01 -3.31 1.53
N GLY A 16 -8.54 -2.82 0.40
CA GLY A 16 -7.76 -2.04 -0.57
C GLY A 16 -7.35 -0.64 -0.08
N SER A 17 -8.00 -0.10 0.96
CA SER A 17 -7.65 1.20 1.55
C SER A 17 -6.49 1.12 2.56
N ILE A 18 -5.92 -0.07 2.80
CA ILE A 18 -4.78 -0.24 3.71
C ILE A 18 -3.52 0.38 3.06
N PRO A 19 -2.89 1.41 3.66
CA PRO A 19 -1.76 2.10 3.04
C PRO A 19 -0.45 1.33 3.24
N THR A 20 -0.30 0.21 2.55
CA THR A 20 0.78 -0.78 2.74
C THR A 20 2.17 -0.16 2.63
N GLY A 21 2.42 0.73 1.67
CA GLY A 21 3.72 1.41 1.53
C GLY A 21 4.04 2.41 2.63
N LEU A 22 3.03 3.01 3.25
CA LEU A 22 3.25 3.86 4.41
C LEU A 22 3.56 3.01 5.66
N ILE A 23 2.82 1.93 5.86
CA ILE A 23 3.00 0.99 6.97
C ILE A 23 4.39 0.37 6.88
N ILE A 24 4.75 -0.20 5.72
CA ILE A 24 6.02 -0.86 5.52
C ILE A 24 7.18 0.13 5.64
N GLY A 25 7.08 1.28 4.98
CA GLY A 25 8.11 2.32 5.06
C GLY A 25 8.36 2.81 6.48
N LYS A 26 7.31 3.09 7.26
CA LYS A 26 7.44 3.61 8.62
C LYS A 26 7.85 2.56 9.64
N LEU A 27 7.22 1.39 9.65
CA LEU A 27 7.48 0.37 10.67
C LEU A 27 8.81 -0.35 10.45
N PHE A 28 9.13 -0.73 9.22
CA PHE A 28 10.29 -1.58 8.94
C PHE A 28 11.52 -0.79 8.51
N PHE A 29 11.32 0.36 7.84
CA PHE A 29 12.41 1.17 7.29
C PHE A 29 12.54 2.55 7.95
N LYS A 30 11.72 2.84 8.98
CA LYS A 30 11.70 4.12 9.73
C LYS A 30 11.65 5.37 8.84
N THR A 31 11.05 5.24 7.66
CA THR A 31 11.07 6.26 6.61
C THR A 31 9.66 6.50 6.08
N ASP A 32 9.19 7.74 6.09
CA ASP A 32 7.92 8.09 5.45
C ASP A 32 8.14 8.30 3.94
N VAL A 33 7.78 7.29 3.13
CA VAL A 33 7.94 7.33 1.66
C VAL A 33 7.24 8.53 0.99
N ARG A 34 6.26 9.17 1.64
CA ARG A 34 5.59 10.37 1.11
C ARG A 34 6.45 11.62 1.15
N GLN A 35 7.53 11.61 1.93
CA GLN A 35 8.48 12.71 2.01
C GLN A 35 9.56 12.62 0.91
N PHE A 36 9.63 11.50 0.19
CA PHE A 36 10.70 11.21 -0.78
C PHE A 36 10.14 10.76 -2.14
N GLY A 37 10.98 10.83 -3.18
CA GLY A 37 10.63 10.39 -4.53
C GLY A 37 9.43 11.14 -5.11
N SER A 38 8.44 10.39 -5.64
CA SER A 38 7.21 10.96 -6.20
C SER A 38 6.18 11.34 -5.14
N LYS A 39 6.47 11.10 -3.86
CA LYS A 39 5.58 11.33 -2.70
C LYS A 39 4.33 10.46 -2.67
N ASN A 40 4.21 9.50 -3.59
CA ASN A 40 3.13 8.50 -3.59
C ASN A 40 3.47 7.32 -2.65
N ILE A 41 2.47 6.62 -2.13
CA ILE A 41 2.67 5.49 -1.20
C ILE A 41 2.89 4.15 -1.92
N GLY A 42 2.61 4.07 -3.22
CA GLY A 42 2.65 2.80 -3.94
C GLY A 42 4.04 2.14 -4.07
N ALA A 43 4.03 0.89 -4.54
CA ALA A 43 5.23 0.06 -4.68
C ALA A 43 6.35 0.72 -5.52
N THR A 44 6.03 1.44 -6.58
CA THR A 44 7.05 2.10 -7.44
C THR A 44 7.81 3.21 -6.70
N ASN A 45 7.13 4.00 -5.85
CA ASN A 45 7.83 5.00 -5.06
C ASN A 45 8.63 4.34 -3.93
N THR A 46 8.05 3.35 -3.26
CA THR A 46 8.75 2.53 -2.27
C THR A 46 10.01 1.89 -2.85
N TYR A 47 9.98 1.39 -4.09
CA TYR A 47 11.15 0.85 -4.77
C TYR A 47 12.24 1.90 -4.95
N ARG A 48 11.87 3.11 -5.39
CA ARG A 48 12.81 4.20 -5.60
C ARG A 48 13.44 4.71 -4.30
N VAL A 49 12.69 4.72 -3.20
CA VAL A 49 13.13 5.28 -1.91
C VAL A 49 13.82 4.23 -1.03
N LEU A 50 13.29 3.01 -0.98
CA LEU A 50 13.66 1.97 0.00
C LEU A 50 14.16 0.66 -0.66
N GLY A 51 14.14 0.57 -1.99
CA GLY A 51 14.61 -0.59 -2.75
C GLY A 51 13.61 -1.76 -2.82
N LEU A 52 14.04 -2.84 -3.50
CA LEU A 52 13.19 -3.99 -3.81
C LEU A 52 12.63 -4.69 -2.58
N LYS A 53 13.41 -4.77 -1.50
CA LYS A 53 13.01 -5.45 -0.26
C LYS A 53 11.79 -4.81 0.40
N ALA A 54 11.66 -3.49 0.31
CA ALA A 54 10.49 -2.77 0.79
C ALA A 54 9.35 -2.79 -0.24
N ALA A 55 9.68 -2.68 -1.54
CA ALA A 55 8.69 -2.56 -2.59
C ALA A 55 7.91 -3.85 -2.86
N LEU A 56 8.54 -5.02 -2.73
CA LEU A 56 7.90 -6.30 -3.00
C LEU A 56 6.68 -6.57 -2.08
N PRO A 57 6.79 -6.47 -0.75
CA PRO A 57 5.62 -6.64 0.11
C PRO A 57 4.56 -5.55 -0.07
N VAL A 58 4.94 -4.32 -0.44
CA VAL A 58 3.98 -3.24 -0.80
C VAL A 58 3.23 -3.60 -2.08
N PHE A 59 3.92 -4.10 -3.10
CA PHE A 59 3.30 -4.52 -4.35
C PHE A 59 2.32 -5.68 -4.13
N LEU A 60 2.69 -6.67 -3.32
CA LEU A 60 1.80 -7.79 -3.00
C LEU A 60 0.56 -7.34 -2.20
N GLY A 61 0.70 -6.32 -1.36
CA GLY A 61 -0.40 -5.75 -0.59
C GLY A 61 -1.33 -4.85 -1.41
N ASP A 62 -0.80 -4.13 -2.39
CA ASP A 62 -1.58 -3.23 -3.26
C ASP A 62 -2.20 -3.94 -4.48
N ALA A 63 -1.65 -5.09 -4.91
CA ALA A 63 -2.12 -5.82 -6.09
C ALA A 63 -3.27 -6.81 -5.82
N GLY A 64 -3.70 -6.94 -4.56
CA GLY A 64 -4.76 -7.86 -4.10
C GLY A 64 -6.16 -7.28 -4.18
#